data_AF-A0A958UVN1-F1
#
_entry.id   AF-A0A958UVN1-F1
#
_cell.length_a   1.000
_cell.length_b   1.000
_cell.length_c   1.000
_cell.angle_alpha   90.00
_cell.angle_beta   90.00
_cell.angle_gamma   90.00
#
_symmetry.space_group_name_H-M   'P 1'
#
loop_
_entity.id
_entity.type
_entity.pdbx_description
1 polymer ?
#
loop_
_entity_poly.entity_id
_entity_poly.type
_entity_poly.pdbx_seq_one_letter_code
_entity_poly.pdbx_strand_id
1 'polypeptide(L)'
;MAKKKTKTKNPSSFKLRKISLTLSSQQKLVLGSFLLIMGILLCIAFLSFLFTWQEDQSTLSQMGSRDVEAKNWLNKFGAWVSDLFIHKGFGVSSFVFSGLI
;
A
#
# COMPACT_ATOMS: atom_id res chain seq x y z
N MET A 1 -26.88 6.00 -68.07
CA MET A 1 -26.95 5.48 -66.68
C MET A 1 -25.74 6.00 -65.89
N ALA A 2 -25.93 6.95 -64.98
CA ALA A 2 -24.82 7.56 -64.23
C ALA A 2 -24.51 6.77 -62.95
N LYS A 3 -23.27 6.31 -62.77
CA LYS A 3 -22.81 5.58 -61.58
C LYS A 3 -22.71 6.52 -60.37
N LYS A 4 -23.53 6.27 -59.35
CA LYS A 4 -23.48 6.97 -58.05
C LYS A 4 -22.22 6.54 -57.29
N LYS A 5 -21.30 7.48 -57.04
CA LYS A 5 -20.12 7.24 -56.19
C LYS A 5 -20.55 7.18 -54.72
N THR A 6 -20.39 6.02 -54.09
CA THR A 6 -20.61 5.84 -52.66
C THR A 6 -19.46 6.49 -51.89
N LYS A 7 -19.76 7.49 -51.05
CA LYS A 7 -18.77 8.11 -50.14
C LYS A 7 -18.49 7.15 -48.98
N THR A 8 -17.30 6.58 -48.95
CA THR A 8 -16.77 5.83 -47.80
C THR A 8 -16.61 6.79 -46.62
N LYS A 9 -17.39 6.59 -45.55
CA LYS A 9 -17.21 7.31 -44.27
C LYS A 9 -15.99 6.72 -43.57
N ASN A 10 -14.94 7.53 -43.38
CA ASN A 10 -13.80 7.16 -42.55
C ASN A 10 -14.28 6.92 -41.12
N PRO A 11 -13.86 5.82 -40.45
CA PRO A 11 -14.17 5.64 -39.04
C PRO A 11 -13.42 6.73 -38.26
N SER A 12 -14.16 7.56 -37.55
CA SER A 12 -13.59 8.51 -36.60
C SER A 12 -12.78 7.72 -35.58
N SER A 13 -11.45 7.87 -35.62
CA SER A 13 -10.55 7.25 -34.64
C SER A 13 -10.97 7.70 -33.23
N PHE A 14 -11.37 6.78 -32.38
CA PHE A 14 -11.59 7.05 -30.96
C PHE A 14 -10.25 7.52 -30.36
N LYS A 15 -10.14 8.81 -30.09
CA LYS A 15 -8.99 9.37 -29.38
C LYS A 15 -9.13 8.99 -27.91
N LEU A 16 -8.41 7.94 -27.50
CA LEU A 16 -8.20 7.63 -26.09
C LEU A 16 -7.52 8.84 -25.44
N ARG A 17 -8.28 9.53 -24.59
CA ARG A 17 -7.79 10.68 -23.83
C ARG A 17 -6.75 10.14 -22.84
N LYS A 18 -5.46 10.45 -23.08
CA LYS A 18 -4.39 10.08 -22.14
C LYS A 18 -4.67 10.76 -20.80
N ILE A 19 -4.85 9.95 -19.76
CA ILE A 19 -4.93 10.44 -18.38
C ILE A 19 -3.52 10.86 -17.99
N SER A 20 -3.28 12.15 -17.80
CA SER A 20 -2.04 12.66 -17.26
C SER A 20 -2.12 12.67 -15.73
N LEU A 21 -1.47 11.69 -15.09
CA LEU A 21 -1.31 11.62 -13.63
C LEU A 21 -0.22 12.59 -13.17
N THR A 22 -0.46 13.89 -13.30
CA THR A 22 0.46 14.93 -12.79
C THR A 22 -0.03 15.42 -11.44
N LEU A 23 0.75 15.16 -10.38
CA LEU A 23 0.47 15.69 -9.04
C LEU A 23 0.86 17.16 -8.93
N SER A 24 0.00 17.96 -8.29
CA SER A 24 0.31 19.33 -7.87
C SER A 24 1.44 19.35 -6.85
N SER A 25 2.21 20.45 -6.80
CA SER A 25 3.27 20.66 -5.80
C SER A 25 2.79 20.46 -4.36
N GLN A 26 1.55 20.89 -4.05
CA GLN A 26 0.95 20.67 -2.73
C GLN A 26 0.67 19.18 -2.45
N GLN A 27 0.18 18.44 -3.44
CA GLN A 27 -0.07 17.01 -3.30
C GLN A 27 1.23 16.23 -3.12
N LYS A 28 2.31 16.63 -3.80
CA LYS A 28 3.64 16.04 -3.62
C LYS A 28 4.17 16.25 -2.20
N LEU A 29 3.98 17.45 -1.66
CA LEU A 29 4.37 17.76 -0.28
C LEU A 29 3.60 16.90 0.72
N VAL A 30 2.26 16.84 0.58
CA VAL A 30 1.39 16.03 1.47
C VAL A 30 1.75 14.55 1.38
N LEU A 31 1.96 14.04 0.16
CA LEU A 31 2.35 12.65 -0.06
C LEU A 31 3.70 12.35 0.60
N GLY A 32 4.69 13.24 0.43
CA GLY A 32 6.00 13.09 1.07
C GLY A 32 5.92 13.10 2.60
N SER A 33 5.16 14.02 3.20
CA SER A 33 4.98 14.04 4.65
C SER A 33 4.23 12.80 5.16
N PHE A 34 3.25 12.31 4.40
CA PHE A 34 2.52 11.10 4.73
C PHE A 34 3.43 9.87 4.69
N LEU A 35 4.27 9.76 3.65
CA LEU A 35 5.26 8.69 3.52
C LEU A 35 6.21 8.70 4.72
N LEU A 36 6.80 9.85 5.08
CA LEU A 36 7.70 9.96 6.22
C LEU A 36 7.05 9.45 7.52
N ILE A 37 5.83 9.89 7.81
CA ILE A 37 5.08 9.42 9.00
C ILE A 37 4.83 7.91 8.92
N MET A 38 4.43 7.41 7.74
CA MET A 38 4.24 5.98 7.51
C MET A 38 5.53 5.18 7.77
N GLY A 39 6.68 5.68 7.31
CA GLY A 39 7.99 5.04 7.52
C GLY A 39 8.33 4.91 9.00
N ILE A 40 8.10 5.96 9.79
CA ILE A 40 8.29 5.95 11.25
C ILE A 40 7.34 4.94 11.91
N LEU A 41 6.06 4.94 11.53
CA LEU A 41 5.07 4.01 12.08
C LEU A 41 5.44 2.54 11.78
N LEU A 42 5.91 2.26 10.56
CA LEU A 42 6.42 0.94 10.18
C LEU A 42 7.65 0.55 11.00
N CYS A 43 8.57 1.49 11.24
CA CYS A 43 9.77 1.25 12.04
C CYS A 43 9.37 0.80 13.45
N ILE A 44 8.46 1.54 14.06
CA ILE A 44 7.96 1.27 15.41
C ILE A 44 7.26 -0.09 15.46
N ALA A 45 6.38 -0.39 14.49
CA ALA A 45 5.69 -1.67 14.42
C ALA A 45 6.67 -2.85 14.28
N PHE A 46 7.67 -2.72 13.40
CA PHE A 46 8.69 -3.74 13.17
C PHE A 46 9.59 -3.96 14.37
N LEU A 47 10.05 -2.88 15.03
CA LEU A 47 10.84 -2.97 16.27
C LEU A 47 10.06 -3.68 17.37
N SER A 48 8.80 -3.28 17.57
CA SER A 48 7.93 -3.89 18.58
C SER A 48 7.73 -5.38 18.29
N PHE A 49 7.52 -5.74 17.02
CA PHE A 49 7.31 -7.12 16.58
C PHE A 49 8.48 -8.06 16.85
N LEU A 50 9.74 -7.59 16.78
CA LEU A 50 10.90 -8.43 17.11
C LEU A 50 10.84 -8.97 18.55
N PHE A 51 10.16 -8.27 19.45
CA PHE A 51 9.96 -8.70 20.84
C PHE A 51 8.61 -9.38 21.06
N THR A 52 7.56 -9.00 20.31
CA THR A 52 6.19 -9.50 20.52
C THR A 52 5.75 -10.61 19.56
N TRP A 53 6.62 -11.07 18.65
CA TRP A 53 6.24 -11.98 17.56
C TRP A 53 5.53 -13.27 18.02
N GLN A 54 5.90 -13.83 19.18
CA GLN A 54 5.28 -15.05 19.71
C GLN A 54 3.83 -14.82 20.12
N GLU A 55 3.55 -13.70 20.77
CA GLU A 55 2.20 -13.34 21.23
C GLU A 55 1.34 -12.84 20.07
N ASP A 56 1.95 -12.14 19.11
CA ASP A 56 1.27 -11.67 17.91
C ASP A 56 0.77 -12.86 17.06
N GLN A 57 1.46 -14.01 17.00
CA GLN A 57 0.96 -15.22 16.32
C GLN A 57 -0.34 -15.76 16.95
N SER A 58 -0.42 -15.85 18.28
CA SER A 58 -1.65 -16.28 18.96
C SER A 58 -2.80 -15.29 18.78
N THR A 59 -2.49 -14.00 18.73
CA THR A 59 -3.48 -12.93 18.51
C THR A 59 -3.99 -12.91 17.08
N LEU A 60 -3.16 -13.20 16.08
CA LEU A 60 -3.58 -13.32 14.69
C LEU A 60 -4.58 -14.48 14.49
N SER A 61 -4.39 -15.60 15.20
CA SER A 61 -5.37 -16.70 15.22
C SER A 61 -6.71 -16.32 15.84
N GLN A 62 -6.73 -15.28 16.69
CA GLN A 62 -7.91 -14.80 17.41
C GLN A 62 -8.30 -13.38 16.99
N MET A 63 -7.97 -12.97 15.75
CA MET A 63 -8.16 -11.59 15.28
C MET A 63 -9.60 -11.08 15.42
N GLY A 64 -10.58 -11.98 15.26
CA GLY A 64 -12.02 -11.70 15.40
C GLY A 64 -12.51 -11.52 16.84
N SER A 65 -11.74 -11.97 17.83
CA SER A 65 -12.06 -11.81 19.25
C SER A 65 -11.60 -10.43 19.72
N ARG A 66 -12.53 -9.61 20.24
CA ARG A 66 -12.19 -8.29 20.80
C ARG A 66 -11.42 -8.37 22.10
N ASP A 67 -11.48 -9.50 22.79
CA ASP A 67 -10.85 -9.71 24.11
C ASP A 67 -9.33 -9.92 24.04
N VAL A 68 -8.80 -10.18 22.84
CA VAL A 68 -7.36 -10.42 22.64
C VAL A 68 -6.73 -9.17 22.04
N GLU A 69 -5.95 -8.45 22.84
CA GLU A 69 -5.17 -7.31 22.41
C GLU A 69 -3.79 -7.76 21.90
N ALA A 70 -3.30 -7.14 20.82
CA ALA A 70 -1.94 -7.40 20.36
C ALA A 70 -0.95 -6.58 21.19
N LYS A 71 0.21 -7.17 21.53
CA LYS A 71 1.26 -6.48 22.28
C LYS A 71 2.10 -5.53 21.42
N ASN A 72 1.96 -5.62 20.10
CA ASN A 72 2.59 -4.67 19.19
C ASN A 72 2.15 -3.23 19.51
N TRP A 73 3.06 -2.26 19.46
CA TRP A 73 2.75 -0.85 19.78
C TRP A 73 1.72 -0.22 18.83
N LEU A 74 1.58 -0.75 17.61
CA LEU A 74 0.51 -0.38 16.68
C LEU A 74 -0.72 -1.30 16.76
N ASN A 75 -0.87 -2.03 17.87
CA ASN A 75 -1.95 -2.98 18.15
C ASN A 75 -2.05 -4.05 17.03
N LYS A 76 -3.24 -4.60 16.79
CA LYS A 76 -3.49 -5.65 15.79
C LYS A 76 -3.04 -5.26 14.38
N PHE A 77 -3.16 -3.98 14.03
CA PHE A 77 -2.72 -3.49 12.73
C PHE A 77 -1.20 -3.58 12.57
N GLY A 78 -0.45 -3.11 13.57
CA GLY A 78 1.02 -3.23 13.59
C GLY A 78 1.48 -4.68 13.60
N ALA A 79 0.83 -5.53 14.40
CA ALA A 79 1.08 -6.96 14.42
C ALA A 79 0.85 -7.61 13.04
N TRP A 80 -0.25 -7.27 12.38
CA TRP A 80 -0.58 -7.80 11.05
C TRP A 80 0.40 -7.33 9.97
N VAL A 81 0.73 -6.03 9.92
CA VAL A 81 1.69 -5.49 8.96
C VAL A 81 3.07 -6.09 9.20
N SER A 82 3.51 -6.19 10.45
CA SER A 82 4.81 -6.77 10.81
C SER A 82 4.87 -8.27 10.52
N ASP A 83 3.79 -9.02 10.77
CA ASP A 83 3.71 -10.45 10.39
C ASP A 83 3.80 -10.64 8.87
N LEU A 84 3.12 -9.79 8.09
CA LEU A 84 3.17 -9.84 6.64
C LEU A 84 4.59 -9.57 6.10
N PHE A 85 5.23 -8.51 6.56
CA PHE A 85 6.55 -8.10 6.05
C PHE A 85 7.69 -8.93 6.64
N ILE A 86 7.71 -9.15 7.95
CA ILE A 86 8.82 -9.81 8.65
C ILE A 86 8.64 -11.32 8.66
N HIS A 87 7.50 -11.86 9.09
CA HIS A 87 7.32 -13.30 9.22
C HIS A 87 7.08 -13.99 7.86
N LYS A 88 6.20 -13.44 7.03
CA LYS A 88 5.79 -14.05 5.75
C LYS A 88 6.53 -13.49 4.53
N GLY A 89 7.16 -12.33 4.67
CA GLY A 89 7.77 -11.59 3.58
C GLY A 89 9.29 -11.72 3.55
N PHE A 90 9.97 -10.60 3.80
CA PHE A 90 11.41 -10.42 3.60
C PHE A 90 12.26 -10.65 4.86
N GLY A 91 11.65 -10.98 6.00
CA GLY A 91 12.37 -11.13 7.26
C GLY A 91 12.79 -9.78 7.86
N VAL A 92 13.91 -9.80 8.58
CA VAL A 92 14.54 -8.60 9.18
C VAL A 92 14.93 -7.57 8.11
N SER A 93 15.12 -7.98 6.86
CA SER A 93 15.38 -7.05 5.74
C SER A 93 14.21 -6.08 5.48
N SER A 94 13.02 -6.33 6.02
CA SER A 94 11.86 -5.44 5.87
C SER A 94 12.07 -4.04 6.46
N PHE A 95 13.03 -3.86 7.38
CA PHE A 95 13.42 -2.55 7.89
C PHE A 95 13.89 -1.59 6.80
N VAL A 96 14.39 -2.10 5.68
CA VAL A 96 14.77 -1.28 4.52
C VAL A 96 13.56 -0.49 3.99
N PHE A 97 12.37 -1.09 3.96
CA PHE A 97 11.16 -0.37 3.53
C PHE A 97 10.78 0.76 4.48
N SER A 98 10.94 0.55 5.78
CA SER A 98 10.68 1.58 6.78
C SER A 98 11.67 2.75 6.71
N GLY A 99 12.93 2.48 6.38
CA GLY A 99 13.96 3.52 6.22
C GLY A 99 13.98 4.22 4.86
N LEU A 100 13.44 3.60 3.81
CA LEU A 100 13.37 4.17 2.45
C LEU A 100 12.11 4.99 2.19
N ILE A 101 11.05 4.76 2.96
CA ILE A 101 9.78 5.51 2.92
C ILE A 101 9.94 6.85 3.63
#